data_AF-A0A345BWM8-F1
#
_entry.id   AF-A0A345BWM8-F1
#
_cell.length_a   1.000
_cell.length_b   1.000
_cell.length_c   1.000
_cell.angle_alpha   90.00
_cell.angle_beta   90.00
_cell.angle_gamma   90.00
#
_symmetry.space_group_name_H-M   'P 1'
#
loop_
_entity.id
_entity.type
_entity.pdbx_description
1 polymer ?
#
loop_
_entity_poly.entity_id
_entity_poly.type
_entity_poly.pdbx_seq_one_letter_code
_entity_poly.pdbx_strand_id
1 'polypeptide(L)'
;MICAGSLGQMSLEDYVCASIILSRLNMENVRLNDAAVFALEHNYDNKETIGDILAKGRVGRNFMKLGLDELFDFVIDVGLSTSVVELYEDGSLNFMHEGSETTK
;
A
#
# COMPACT_ATOMS: atom_id res chain seq x y z
N MET A 1 -1.83 -2.60 11.02
CA MET A 1 -1.09 -2.74 9.76
C MET A 1 0.14 -3.57 9.98
N ILE A 2 0.40 -4.57 9.15
CA ILE A 2 1.61 -5.40 9.20
C ILE A 2 2.29 -5.27 7.83
N CYS A 3 3.49 -4.70 7.81
CA CYS A 3 4.30 -4.59 6.60
C CYS A 3 5.20 -5.82 6.50
N ALA A 4 5.21 -6.49 5.36
CA ALA A 4 6.04 -7.68 5.15
C ALA A 4 7.54 -7.31 5.19
N GLY A 5 7.88 -6.12 4.69
CA GLY A 5 9.27 -5.73 4.48
C GLY A 5 9.90 -6.54 3.35
N SER A 6 11.22 -6.45 3.23
CA SER A 6 11.94 -7.36 2.35
C SER A 6 13.36 -7.62 2.86
N LEU A 7 13.69 -8.90 3.03
CA LEU A 7 14.95 -9.40 3.60
C LEU A 7 15.22 -8.85 5.01
N GLY A 8 14.18 -8.75 5.85
CA GLY A 8 14.29 -8.20 7.21
C GLY A 8 14.49 -6.70 7.28
N GLN A 9 14.39 -6.00 6.14
CA GLN A 9 14.50 -4.54 6.06
C GLN A 9 13.13 -3.90 5.83
N MET A 10 13.01 -2.64 6.25
CA MET A 10 11.86 -1.80 5.92
C MET A 10 11.65 -1.77 4.41
N SER A 11 10.39 -1.94 4.02
CA SER A 11 9.90 -1.68 2.68
C SER A 11 9.22 -0.30 2.67
N LEU A 12 9.63 0.57 1.75
CA LEU A 12 9.04 1.91 1.64
C LEU A 12 7.63 1.81 1.07
N GLU A 13 7.43 0.96 0.06
CA GLU A 13 6.15 0.68 -0.56
C GLU A 13 5.12 0.09 0.41
N ASP A 14 5.51 -0.85 1.27
CA ASP A 14 4.62 -1.38 2.30
C ASP A 14 4.23 -0.30 3.30
N TYR A 15 5.18 0.55 3.69
CA TYR A 15 4.93 1.63 4.65
C TYR A 15 3.98 2.70 4.08
N VAL A 16 4.20 3.12 2.83
CA VAL A 16 3.33 4.06 2.12
C VAL A 16 1.92 3.47 1.97
N CYS A 17 1.80 2.20 1.58
CA CYS A 17 0.52 1.50 1.54
C CYS A 17 -0.18 1.48 2.91
N ALA A 18 0.55 1.18 3.98
CA ALA A 18 0.01 1.19 5.33
C ALA A 18 -0.48 2.57 5.76
N SER A 19 0.25 3.64 5.43
CA SER A 19 -0.15 5.03 5.68
C SER A 19 -1.42 5.40 4.92
N ILE A 20 -1.51 5.05 3.63
CA ILE A 20 -2.66 5.28 2.76
C ILE A 20 -3.93 4.58 3.26
N ILE A 21 -3.81 3.38 3.83
CA ILE A 21 -4.94 2.67 4.45
C ILE A 21 -5.32 3.36 5.76
N LEU A 22 -4.33 3.64 6.61
CA LEU A 22 -4.53 4.22 7.93
C LEU A 22 -5.21 5.60 7.86
N SER A 23 -4.87 6.43 6.88
CA SER A 23 -5.47 7.76 6.68
C SER A 23 -6.96 7.72 6.32
N ARG A 24 -7.48 6.55 5.90
CA ARG A 24 -8.89 6.34 5.54
C ARG A 24 -9.70 5.64 6.63
N LEU A 25 -9.07 5.19 7.71
CA LEU A 25 -9.75 4.55 8.83
C LEU A 25 -10.25 5.60 9.83
N ASN A 26 -11.32 5.27 10.56
CA ASN A 26 -11.71 6.07 11.71
C ASN A 26 -10.74 5.76 12.87
N MET A 27 -9.96 6.77 13.27
CA MET A 27 -8.94 6.65 14.31
C MET A 27 -9.42 7.17 15.68
N GLU A 28 -10.70 7.52 15.83
CA GLU A 28 -11.27 7.90 17.12
C GLU A 28 -11.12 6.78 18.15
N ASN A 29 -10.62 7.12 19.34
CA ASN A 29 -10.39 6.20 20.45
C ASN A 29 -9.39 5.06 20.17
N VAL A 30 -8.58 5.16 19.10
CA VAL A 30 -7.52 4.18 18.81
C VAL A 30 -6.21 4.62 19.45
N ARG A 31 -5.54 3.71 20.17
CA ARG A 31 -4.18 3.93 20.67
C ARG A 31 -3.17 3.68 19.55
N LEU A 32 -2.49 4.73 19.11
CA LEU A 32 -1.45 4.66 18.10
C LEU A 32 -0.08 4.33 18.70
N ASN A 33 0.74 3.63 17.94
CA ASN A 33 2.18 3.54 18.19
C ASN A 33 2.93 4.59 17.34
N ASP A 34 4.22 4.77 17.59
CA ASP A 34 5.05 5.78 16.92
C ASP A 34 5.02 5.67 15.40
N ALA A 35 5.05 4.44 14.87
CA ALA A 35 5.02 4.19 13.43
C ALA A 35 3.69 4.62 12.81
N ALA A 36 2.56 4.39 13.50
CA ALA A 36 1.23 4.80 13.08
C ALA A 36 1.05 6.31 13.18
N VAL A 37 1.60 6.96 14.22
CA VAL A 37 1.65 8.42 14.31
C VAL A 37 2.42 9.01 13.12
N PHE A 38 3.63 8.52 12.86
CA PHE A 38 4.44 8.98 11.73
C PHE A 38 3.75 8.74 10.37
N ALA A 39 2.95 7.68 10.27
CA ALA A 39 2.21 7.34 9.05
C ALA A 39 1.06 8.31 8.77
N LEU A 40 0.46 8.90 9.81
CA LEU A 40 -0.62 9.87 9.67
C LEU A 40 -0.12 11.30 9.39
N GLU A 41 1.15 11.60 9.69
CA GLU A 41 1.76 12.90 9.38
C GLU A 41 2.03 13.10 7.88
N HIS A 42 2.04 12.01 7.10
CA HIS A 42 2.29 12.07 5.67
C HIS A 42 0.99 11.97 4.88
N ASN A 43 0.90 12.78 3.84
CA ASN A 43 -0.26 12.78 2.95
C ASN A 43 0.11 12.25 1.56
N TYR A 44 -0.51 11.13 1.18
CA TYR A 44 -0.27 10.41 -0.07
C TYR A 44 -1.54 10.43 -0.94
N ASP A 45 -1.93 11.62 -1.37
CA ASP A 45 -3.23 11.87 -2.01
C ASP A 45 -3.25 11.71 -3.53
N ASN A 46 -2.10 11.70 -4.19
CA ASN A 46 -2.04 11.59 -5.64
C ASN A 46 -0.98 10.58 -6.11
N LYS A 47 -1.29 9.93 -7.24
CA LYS A 47 -0.49 8.87 -7.84
C LYS A 47 0.93 9.34 -8.21
N GLU A 48 1.07 10.57 -8.71
CA GLU A 48 2.36 11.13 -9.11
C GLU A 48 3.33 11.24 -7.93
N THR A 49 2.85 11.78 -6.81
CA THR A 49 3.65 11.92 -5.57
C THR A 49 4.02 10.56 -5.00
N ILE A 50 3.09 9.60 -5.01
CA ILE A 50 3.37 8.21 -4.61
C ILE A 50 4.45 7.62 -5.52
N GLY A 51 4.29 7.74 -6.84
CA GLY A 51 5.23 7.26 -7.84
C GLY A 51 6.65 7.82 -7.63
N ASP A 52 6.77 9.14 -7.47
CA ASP A 52 8.04 9.82 -7.23
C ASP A 52 8.76 9.35 -5.96
N ILE A 53 8.01 9.07 -4.90
CA ILE A 53 8.57 8.58 -3.63
C ILE A 53 8.98 7.12 -3.78
N LEU A 54 8.12 6.28 -4.34
CA LEU A 54 8.37 4.85 -4.47
C LEU A 54 9.47 4.53 -5.47
N ALA A 55 9.60 5.32 -6.55
CA ALA A 55 10.69 5.20 -7.53
C ALA A 55 12.08 5.41 -6.90
N LYS A 56 12.16 6.18 -5.80
CA LYS A 56 13.39 6.37 -5.03
C LYS A 56 13.67 5.21 -4.08
N GLY A 57 12.67 4.40 -3.74
CA GLY A 57 12.77 3.23 -2.86
C GLY A 57 13.53 2.07 -3.50
N ARG A 58 13.98 1.10 -2.69
CA ARG A 58 14.74 -0.07 -3.17
C ARG A 58 13.96 -0.85 -4.24
N VAL A 59 12.66 -1.10 -3.99
CA VAL A 59 11.82 -1.86 -4.91
C VAL A 59 11.52 -1.05 -6.17
N GLY A 60 11.13 0.22 -6.06
CA GLY A 60 10.91 1.07 -7.24
C GLY A 60 12.14 1.20 -8.14
N ARG A 61 13.34 1.38 -7.57
CA ARG A 61 14.59 1.36 -8.36
C ARG A 61 14.81 0.04 -9.10
N ASN A 62 14.39 -1.09 -8.54
CA ASN A 62 14.47 -2.37 -9.22
C ASN A 62 13.48 -2.48 -10.37
N PHE A 63 12.25 -1.97 -10.24
CA PHE A 63 11.30 -1.87 -11.35
C PHE A 63 11.90 -1.12 -12.54
N MET A 64 12.45 0.08 -12.29
CA MET A 64 13.08 0.92 -13.32
C MET A 64 14.29 0.23 -13.96
N LYS A 65 15.13 -0.43 -13.15
CA LYS A 65 16.31 -1.16 -13.64
C LYS A 65 15.93 -2.32 -14.57
N LEU A 66 14.78 -2.95 -14.33
CA LEU A 66 14.30 -4.10 -15.08
C LEU A 66 13.41 -3.70 -16.28
N GLY A 67 13.14 -2.40 -16.49
CA GLY A 67 12.25 -1.92 -17.54
C GLY A 67 10.79 -2.34 -17.32
N LEU A 68 10.35 -2.39 -16.06
CA LEU A 68 9.00 -2.81 -15.66
C LEU A 68 8.10 -1.60 -15.35
N ASP A 69 8.24 -0.53 -16.14
CA ASP A 69 7.61 0.77 -15.91
C ASP A 69 6.07 0.69 -15.90
N GLU A 70 5.48 -0.08 -16.82
CA GLU A 70 4.03 -0.28 -16.88
C GLU A 70 3.49 -1.01 -15.64
N LEU A 71 4.21 -2.04 -15.18
CA LEU A 71 3.84 -2.77 -13.98
C LEU A 71 4.00 -1.88 -12.74
N PHE A 72 5.05 -1.05 -12.70
CA PHE A 72 5.23 -0.07 -11.64
C PHE A 72 4.05 0.91 -11.60
N ASP A 73 3.65 1.48 -12.74
CA ASP A 73 2.51 2.39 -12.81
C ASP A 73 1.18 1.73 -12.38
N PHE A 74 1.00 0.45 -12.67
CA PHE A 74 -0.15 -0.32 -12.20
C PHE A 74 -0.16 -0.50 -10.68
N VAL A 75 0.95 -0.97 -10.08
CA VAL A 75 0.96 -1.36 -8.65
C VAL A 75 0.95 -0.16 -7.69
N ILE A 76 1.33 1.04 -8.13
CA ILE A 76 1.29 2.25 -7.30
C ILE A 76 -0.08 2.92 -7.28
N ASP A 77 -1.02 2.45 -8.10
CA ASP A 77 -2.33 3.07 -8.20
C ASP A 77 -3.22 2.67 -7.02
N VAL A 78 -3.95 3.65 -6.49
CA VAL A 78 -4.74 3.53 -5.26
C VAL A 78 -6.21 3.57 -5.61
N GLY A 79 -6.95 2.53 -5.19
CA GLY A 79 -8.40 2.43 -5.42
C GLY A 79 -8.79 1.87 -6.79
N LEU A 80 -7.88 1.17 -7.49
CA LEU A 80 -8.19 0.45 -8.74
C LEU A 80 -9.12 -0.75 -8.56
N SER A 81 -9.16 -1.33 -7.36
CA SER A 81 -10.02 -2.46 -7.04
C SER A 81 -10.91 -2.09 -5.86
N THR A 82 -12.17 -2.52 -5.94
CA THR A 82 -13.15 -2.43 -4.84
C THR A 82 -13.29 -3.76 -4.08
N SER A 83 -12.52 -4.78 -4.46
CA SER A 83 -12.56 -6.08 -3.83
C SER A 83 -12.00 -6.05 -2.41
N VAL A 84 -12.59 -6.85 -1.53
CA VAL A 84 -12.10 -7.07 -0.16
C VAL A 84 -11.86 -8.55 0.03
N VAL A 85 -10.65 -8.89 0.49
CA VAL A 85 -10.20 -10.27 0.72
C VAL A 85 -10.03 -10.49 2.22
N GLU A 86 -10.45 -11.66 2.70
CA GLU A 86 -10.32 -12.08 4.08
C GLU A 86 -9.46 -13.36 4.18
N LEU A 87 -8.71 -13.46 5.28
CA LEU A 87 -7.99 -14.68 5.66
C LEU A 87 -8.89 -15.55 6.54
N TYR A 88 -9.20 -16.74 6.05
CA TYR A 88 -10.04 -17.72 6.73
C TYR A 88 -9.22 -18.59 7.69
N GLU A 89 -9.90 -19.25 8.64
CA GLU A 89 -9.26 -20.10 9.67
C GLU A 89 -8.45 -21.26 9.07
N ASP A 90 -8.80 -21.71 7.86
CA ASP A 90 -8.09 -22.76 7.12
C ASP A 90 -6.81 -22.26 6.42
N GLY A 91 -6.51 -20.98 6.55
CA GLY A 91 -5.35 -20.32 5.93
C GLY A 91 -5.57 -19.88 4.48
N SER A 92 -6.78 -20.03 3.94
CA SER A 92 -7.11 -19.56 2.60
C SER A 92 -7.45 -18.07 2.58
N LEU A 93 -7.16 -17.41 1.45
CA LEU A 93 -7.61 -16.06 1.15
C LEU A 93 -8.79 -16.15 0.17
N ASN A 94 -9.97 -15.67 0.56
CA ASN A 94 -11.14 -15.60 -0.32
C ASN A 94 -11.76 -14.20 -0.31
N PHE A 95 -12.50 -13.87 -1.36
CA PHE A 95 -13.25 -12.63 -1.42
C PHE A 95 -14.34 -12.62 -0.36
N MET A 96 -14.27 -11.63 0.54
CA MET A 96 -15.41 -11.23 1.38
C MET A 96 -16.38 -10.37 0.55
N HIS A 97 -15.83 -9.55 -0.35
CA HIS A 97 -16.57 -8.80 -1.35
C HIS A 97 -15.80 -8.84 -2.67
N GLU A 98 -16.41 -9.41 -3.71
CA GLU A 98 -15.88 -9.37 -5.06
C GLU A 98 -16.30 -8.05 -5.72
N GLY A 99 -15.33 -7.17 -5.91
CA GLY A 99 -15.52 -5.89 -6.60
C GLY A 99 -15.15 -5.99 -8.07
N SER A 100 -15.31 -4.89 -8.80
CA SER A 100 -14.79 -4.72 -10.16
C SER A 100 -13.57 -3.81 -10.17
N GLU A 101 -12.82 -3.86 -11.26
CA GLU A 101 -11.87 -2.79 -11.59
C GLU A 101 -12.65 -1.49 -11.78
N THR A 102 -12.19 -0.42 -11.15
CA THR A 102 -12.71 0.93 -11.36
C THR A 102 -12.00 1.52 -12.58
N THR A 103 -12.75 1.71 -13.67
CA THR A 103 -12.27 2.52 -14.79
C THR A 103 -12.23 3.97 -14.31
N LYS A 104 -11.03 4.56 -14.24
CA LYS A 104 -10.89 6.01 -14.01
C LYS A 104 -11.40 6.80 -15.20
#